data_AF-A0A4V1ZV58-F1
#
_entry.id   AF-A0A4V1ZV58-F1
#
_cell.length_a   1.000
_cell.length_b   1.000
_cell.length_c   1.000
_cell.angle_alpha   90.00
_cell.angle_beta   90.00
_cell.angle_gamma   90.00
#
_symmetry.space_group_name_H-M   'P 1'
#
loop_
_entity.id
_entity.type
_entity.pdbx_description
1 polymer ?
#
loop_
_entity_poly.entity_id
_entity_poly.type
_entity_poly.pdbx_seq_one_letter_code
_entity_poly.pdbx_strand_id
1 'polypeptide(L)'
;MAGAEARAQTPLGQPSLDEAKVQIWCATARYVYEDAGRPNLKRTLRCGGSLPDLAASLRPDSLRIYSLLYQPIESKGKIYKGLKDTPARLGVLTKAIVAKLRASPARQRDPARLARLQVLEKRLTDYVQTGLPPGNGRDDEAPDADTTARAATGPAEAAEAAGQVALGGRAASAAPAEPLLNRVFAPLALILSMLSLVLFAVLRASMGRELRQLRRLASLAP
;
A
#
# COMPACT_ATOMS: atom_id res chain seq x y z
N MET A 1 -33.57 33.92 -14.65
CA MET A 1 -32.59 33.25 -15.53
C MET A 1 -31.87 32.20 -14.72
N ALA A 2 -32.22 30.92 -14.88
CA ALA A 2 -31.50 29.81 -14.26
C ALA A 2 -30.89 28.99 -15.40
N GLY A 3 -29.57 29.05 -15.54
CA GLY A 3 -28.83 28.27 -16.52
C GLY A 3 -28.86 26.81 -16.11
N ALA A 4 -29.59 25.99 -16.87
CA ALA A 4 -29.49 24.55 -16.77
C ALA A 4 -28.07 24.14 -17.19
N GLU A 5 -27.27 23.67 -16.24
CA GLU A 5 -25.96 23.07 -16.53
C GLU A 5 -26.16 21.91 -17.49
N ALA A 6 -25.66 22.08 -18.71
CA ALA A 6 -25.65 21.05 -19.74
C ALA A 6 -24.84 19.86 -19.23
N ARG A 7 -25.54 18.82 -18.74
CA ARG A 7 -24.93 17.51 -18.48
C ARG A 7 -24.41 17.00 -19.82
N ALA A 8 -23.09 16.93 -19.96
CA ALA A 8 -22.44 16.33 -21.12
C ALA A 8 -22.97 14.90 -21.31
N GLN A 9 -23.87 14.72 -22.28
CA GLN A 9 -24.39 13.42 -22.64
C GLN A 9 -23.24 12.65 -23.26
N THR A 10 -22.78 11.62 -22.55
CA THR A 10 -21.77 10.70 -23.07
C THR A 10 -22.42 9.95 -24.26
N PRO A 11 -21.71 9.72 -25.38
CA PRO A 11 -22.25 8.96 -26.50
C PRO A 11 -22.79 7.61 -26.01
N LEU A 12 -23.99 7.23 -26.47
CA LEU A 12 -24.61 5.95 -26.11
C LEU A 12 -23.63 4.80 -26.39
N GLY A 13 -23.28 4.05 -25.35
CA GLY A 13 -22.35 2.92 -25.40
C GLY A 13 -20.94 3.19 -24.86
N GLN A 14 -20.57 4.44 -24.57
CA GLN A 14 -19.30 4.76 -23.89
C GLN A 14 -19.53 4.94 -22.38
N PRO A 15 -18.70 4.33 -21.51
CA PRO A 15 -18.83 4.50 -20.07
C PRO A 15 -18.64 5.97 -19.69
N SER A 16 -19.41 6.44 -18.71
CA SER A 16 -19.19 7.78 -18.17
C SER A 16 -17.79 7.88 -17.53
N LEU A 17 -17.26 9.10 -17.38
CA LEU A 17 -15.94 9.29 -16.76
C LEU A 17 -15.88 8.63 -15.36
N ASP A 18 -16.94 8.76 -14.58
CA ASP A 18 -16.99 8.20 -13.22
C ASP A 18 -17.11 6.67 -13.23
N GLU A 19 -17.91 6.10 -14.14
CA GLU A 19 -17.94 4.64 -14.35
C GLU A 19 -16.57 4.11 -14.74
N ALA A 20 -15.89 4.78 -15.68
CA ALA A 20 -14.56 4.37 -16.12
C ALA A 20 -13.52 4.47 -15.00
N LYS A 21 -13.58 5.51 -14.17
CA LYS A 21 -12.76 5.59 -12.95
C LYS A 21 -13.04 4.44 -12.00
N VAL A 22 -14.30 4.10 -11.76
CA VAL A 22 -14.69 2.96 -10.90
C VAL A 22 -14.09 1.66 -11.42
N GLN A 23 -14.16 1.41 -12.73
CA GLN A 23 -13.58 0.20 -13.34
C GLN A 23 -12.05 0.14 -13.18
N ILE A 24 -11.35 1.25 -13.47
CA ILE A 24 -9.89 1.35 -13.30
C ILE A 24 -9.50 1.09 -11.83
N TRP A 25 -10.18 1.73 -10.88
CA TRP A 25 -9.90 1.56 -9.45
C TRP A 25 -10.26 0.17 -8.94
N CYS A 26 -11.34 -0.43 -9.43
CA CYS A 26 -11.72 -1.80 -9.10
C CYS A 26 -10.65 -2.79 -9.57
N ALA A 27 -10.22 -2.71 -10.84
CA ALA A 27 -9.16 -3.57 -11.37
C ALA A 27 -7.85 -3.40 -10.60
N THR A 28 -7.50 -2.15 -10.27
CA THR A 28 -6.32 -1.82 -9.46
C THR A 28 -6.39 -2.44 -8.06
N ALA A 29 -7.54 -2.31 -7.38
CA ALA A 29 -7.70 -2.85 -6.03
C ALA A 29 -7.63 -4.39 -6.02
N ARG A 30 -8.28 -5.04 -6.99
CA ARG A 30 -8.20 -6.49 -7.18
C ARG A 30 -6.77 -6.95 -7.41
N TYR A 31 -6.02 -6.26 -8.27
CA TYR A 31 -4.60 -6.54 -8.49
C TYR A 31 -3.80 -6.44 -7.19
N VAL A 32 -3.97 -5.37 -6.41
CA VAL A 32 -3.22 -5.21 -5.14
C VAL A 32 -3.58 -6.32 -4.14
N TYR A 33 -4.83 -6.78 -4.13
CA TYR A 33 -5.28 -7.90 -3.29
C TYR A 33 -4.66 -9.23 -3.68
N GLU A 34 -4.56 -9.51 -4.98
CA GLU A 34 -3.85 -10.70 -5.47
C GLU A 34 -2.37 -10.62 -5.16
N ASP A 35 -1.76 -9.48 -5.46
CA ASP A 35 -0.32 -9.23 -5.30
C ASP A 35 0.13 -9.26 -3.83
N ALA A 36 -0.77 -8.99 -2.89
CA ALA A 36 -0.53 -9.10 -1.45
C ALA A 36 -0.98 -10.44 -0.84
N GLY A 37 -1.48 -11.39 -1.64
CA GLY A 37 -1.96 -12.69 -1.15
C GLY A 37 -3.20 -12.58 -0.26
N ARG A 38 -4.13 -11.67 -0.59
CA ARG A 38 -5.40 -11.44 0.12
C ARG A 38 -6.62 -11.45 -0.84
N PRO A 39 -6.80 -12.50 -1.65
CA PRO A 39 -7.87 -12.54 -2.66
C PRO A 39 -9.29 -12.50 -2.05
N ASN A 40 -9.43 -12.90 -0.78
CA ASN A 40 -10.68 -12.84 -0.03
C ASN A 40 -11.23 -11.41 0.13
N LEU A 41 -10.39 -10.38 -0.01
CA LEU A 41 -10.81 -8.97 0.05
C LEU A 41 -11.49 -8.51 -1.25
N LYS A 42 -11.35 -9.23 -2.37
CA LYS A 42 -12.01 -8.85 -3.64
C LYS A 42 -13.53 -8.77 -3.51
N ARG A 43 -14.13 -9.62 -2.66
CA ARG A 43 -15.59 -9.66 -2.44
C ARG A 43 -16.14 -8.47 -1.67
N THR A 44 -15.28 -7.68 -1.03
CA THR A 44 -15.70 -6.48 -0.29
C THR A 44 -15.75 -5.25 -1.19
N LEU A 45 -15.19 -5.32 -2.40
CA LEU A 45 -15.16 -4.21 -3.34
C LEU A 45 -16.53 -3.92 -3.94
N ARG A 46 -16.93 -2.65 -3.91
CA ARG A 46 -18.18 -2.18 -4.51
C ARG A 46 -17.95 -1.64 -5.93
N CYS A 47 -17.61 -2.53 -6.85
CA CYS A 47 -17.24 -2.16 -8.23
C CYS A 47 -18.42 -1.80 -9.15
N GLY A 48 -19.65 -2.09 -8.76
CA GLY A 48 -20.87 -1.70 -9.50
C GLY A 48 -21.53 -0.43 -9.00
N GLY A 49 -20.94 0.24 -7.99
CA GLY A 49 -21.49 1.45 -7.38
C GLY A 49 -20.84 2.73 -7.91
N SER A 50 -21.10 3.82 -7.21
CA SER A 50 -20.45 5.09 -7.48
C SER A 50 -18.98 5.11 -7.02
N LEU A 51 -18.21 6.08 -7.50
CA LEU A 51 -16.82 6.28 -7.06
C LEU A 51 -16.70 6.46 -5.52
N PRO A 52 -17.59 7.22 -4.84
CA PRO A 52 -17.68 7.24 -3.38
C PRO A 52 -17.96 5.87 -2.72
N ASP A 53 -18.82 5.03 -3.31
CA ASP A 53 -19.12 3.70 -2.77
C ASP A 53 -17.89 2.79 -2.82
N LEU A 54 -17.16 2.84 -3.96
CA LEU A 54 -15.90 2.14 -4.09
C LEU A 54 -14.89 2.65 -3.07
N ALA A 55 -14.74 3.97 -2.95
CA ALA A 55 -13.85 4.59 -1.98
C ALA A 55 -14.16 4.16 -0.54
N ALA A 56 -15.44 4.08 -0.17
CA ALA A 56 -15.87 3.57 1.13
C ALA A 56 -15.48 2.10 1.34
N SER A 57 -15.61 1.27 0.29
CA SER A 57 -15.20 -0.14 0.36
C SER A 57 -13.68 -0.35 0.48
N LEU A 58 -12.86 0.63 0.07
CA LEU A 58 -11.40 0.60 0.19
C LEU A 58 -10.87 1.08 1.55
N ARG A 59 -11.68 1.75 2.37
CA ARG A 59 -11.27 2.31 3.68
C ARG A 59 -10.98 1.27 4.78
N PRO A 60 -11.81 0.22 4.98
CA PRO A 60 -11.57 -0.76 6.06
C PRO A 60 -10.40 -1.71 5.75
N ASP A 61 -9.75 -1.53 4.61
CA ASP A 61 -8.76 -2.44 4.09
C ASP A 61 -7.42 -2.30 4.82
N SER A 62 -6.95 -3.43 5.37
CA SER A 62 -5.62 -3.58 5.97
C SER A 62 -4.49 -3.15 5.03
N LEU A 63 -4.68 -3.28 3.70
CA LEU A 63 -3.67 -2.97 2.69
C LEU A 63 -3.54 -1.47 2.39
N ARG A 64 -4.30 -0.62 3.08
CA ARG A 64 -4.21 0.85 3.01
C ARG A 64 -4.33 1.43 1.60
N ILE A 65 -4.97 0.71 0.66
CA ILE A 65 -5.18 1.15 -0.72
C ILE A 65 -5.82 2.53 -0.77
N TYR A 66 -6.82 2.77 0.09
CA TYR A 66 -7.45 4.08 0.19
C TYR A 66 -6.45 5.20 0.49
N SER A 67 -5.67 5.06 1.55
CA SER A 67 -4.78 6.14 2.03
C SER A 67 -3.51 6.33 1.20
N LEU A 68 -2.96 5.25 0.62
CA LEU A 68 -1.66 5.28 -0.06
C LEU A 68 -1.78 5.45 -1.58
N LEU A 69 -2.89 5.00 -2.18
CA LEU A 69 -3.09 5.02 -3.63
C LEU A 69 -4.27 5.92 -4.01
N TYR A 70 -5.47 5.59 -3.54
CA TYR A 70 -6.70 6.25 -3.98
C TYR A 70 -6.73 7.73 -3.59
N GLN A 71 -6.61 8.04 -2.31
CA GLN A 71 -6.73 9.40 -1.80
C GLN A 71 -5.65 10.33 -2.38
N PRO A 72 -4.35 9.98 -2.44
CA PRO A 72 -3.34 10.88 -3.01
C PRO A 72 -3.55 11.18 -4.50
N ILE A 73 -4.18 10.27 -5.25
CA ILE A 73 -4.40 10.40 -6.69
C ILE A 73 -5.74 11.10 -6.98
N GLU A 74 -6.85 10.63 -6.41
CA GLU A 74 -8.20 11.11 -6.75
C GLU A 74 -8.66 12.30 -5.91
N SER A 75 -8.45 12.31 -4.60
CA SER A 75 -9.14 13.25 -3.71
C SER A 75 -8.86 14.72 -4.00
N LYS A 76 -7.69 15.02 -4.57
CA LYS A 76 -7.29 16.40 -4.90
C LYS A 76 -7.55 16.75 -6.36
N GLY A 77 -7.86 15.77 -7.21
CA GLY A 77 -8.09 15.94 -8.66
C GLY A 77 -6.98 16.65 -9.44
N LYS A 78 -5.82 16.93 -8.82
CA LYS A 78 -4.76 17.77 -9.39
C LYS A 78 -4.20 17.19 -10.68
N ILE A 79 -4.21 15.87 -10.79
CA ILE A 79 -3.75 15.15 -11.98
C ILE A 79 -4.62 15.43 -13.22
N TYR A 80 -5.85 15.92 -13.04
CA TYR A 80 -6.77 16.22 -14.14
C TYR A 80 -6.73 17.68 -14.60
N LYS A 81 -5.94 18.54 -13.94
CA LYS A 81 -5.92 19.98 -14.24
C LYS A 81 -5.50 20.21 -15.69
N GLY A 82 -6.33 20.91 -16.45
CA GLY A 82 -6.08 21.24 -17.86
C GLY A 82 -6.51 20.15 -18.86
N LEU A 83 -7.00 18.99 -18.40
CA LEU A 83 -7.46 17.91 -19.28
C LEU A 83 -8.96 18.06 -19.54
N LYS A 84 -9.35 18.20 -20.81
CA LYS A 84 -10.76 18.32 -21.22
C LYS A 84 -11.34 16.98 -21.65
N ASP A 85 -10.53 16.13 -22.27
CA ASP A 85 -10.99 14.86 -22.83
C ASP A 85 -10.99 13.73 -21.79
N THR A 86 -12.08 12.96 -21.76
CA THR A 86 -12.22 11.73 -20.95
C THR A 86 -11.03 10.77 -21.10
N PRO A 87 -10.60 10.37 -22.32
CA PRO A 87 -9.47 9.46 -22.48
C PRO A 87 -8.16 10.04 -21.94
N ALA A 88 -7.94 11.36 -22.06
CA ALA A 88 -6.76 12.01 -21.50
C ALA A 88 -6.76 11.95 -19.96
N ARG A 89 -7.92 12.20 -19.34
CA ARG A 89 -8.09 12.09 -17.88
C ARG A 89 -7.84 10.67 -17.39
N LEU A 90 -8.43 9.67 -18.06
CA LEU A 90 -8.26 8.27 -17.69
C LEU A 90 -6.82 7.79 -17.93
N GLY A 91 -6.18 8.23 -19.01
CA GLY A 91 -4.78 7.93 -19.29
C GLY A 91 -3.83 8.47 -18.22
N VAL A 92 -4.08 9.69 -17.72
CA VAL A 92 -3.29 10.25 -16.61
C VAL A 92 -3.57 9.52 -15.29
N LEU A 93 -4.81 9.11 -15.03
CA LEU A 93 -5.15 8.27 -13.87
C LEU A 93 -4.37 6.94 -13.91
N THR A 94 -4.44 6.21 -15.02
CA THR A 94 -3.71 4.94 -15.22
C THR A 94 -2.21 5.12 -14.99
N LYS A 95 -1.60 6.15 -15.59
CA LYS A 95 -0.18 6.46 -15.39
C LYS A 95 0.16 6.74 -13.93
N ALA A 96 -0.67 7.51 -13.22
CA ALA A 96 -0.45 7.83 -11.81
C ALA A 96 -0.51 6.57 -10.92
N ILE A 97 -1.48 5.69 -11.19
CA ILE A 97 -1.63 4.41 -10.48
C ILE A 97 -0.40 3.54 -10.71
N VAL A 98 -0.02 3.29 -11.96
CA VAL A 98 1.11 2.42 -12.31
C VAL A 98 2.41 2.97 -11.72
N ALA A 99 2.65 4.29 -11.81
CA ALA A 99 3.83 4.93 -11.24
C ALA A 99 3.91 4.71 -9.71
N LYS A 100 2.79 4.85 -9.00
CA LYS A 100 2.75 4.59 -7.55
C LYS A 100 2.94 3.12 -7.22
N LEU A 101 2.34 2.21 -7.97
CA LEU A 101 2.52 0.77 -7.74
C LEU A 101 3.96 0.32 -8.03
N ARG A 102 4.58 0.82 -9.09
CA ARG A 102 5.97 0.54 -9.49
C ARG A 102 6.99 1.11 -8.50
N ALA A 103 6.67 2.23 -7.85
CA ALA A 103 7.50 2.83 -6.81
C ALA A 103 7.52 2.02 -5.49
N SER A 104 6.68 0.98 -5.35
CA SER A 104 6.68 0.12 -4.17
C SER A 104 7.99 -0.70 -4.08
N PRO A 105 8.75 -0.62 -2.99
CA PRO A 105 9.98 -1.40 -2.81
C PRO A 105 9.77 -2.91 -2.93
N ALA A 106 8.60 -3.40 -2.49
CA ALA A 106 8.26 -4.81 -2.52
C ALA A 106 8.09 -5.34 -3.95
N ARG A 107 7.68 -4.48 -4.90
CA ARG A 107 7.64 -4.84 -6.33
C ARG A 107 8.99 -4.63 -7.00
N GLN A 108 9.73 -3.58 -6.64
CA GLN A 108 11.06 -3.33 -7.21
C GLN A 108 12.04 -4.49 -6.97
N ARG A 109 11.90 -5.19 -5.84
CA ARG A 109 12.74 -6.35 -5.48
C ARG A 109 12.29 -7.67 -6.09
N ASP A 110 11.13 -7.70 -6.75
CA ASP A 110 10.55 -8.93 -7.31
C ASP A 110 10.20 -8.71 -8.80
N PRO A 111 10.99 -9.26 -9.73
CA PRO A 111 10.76 -9.09 -11.16
C PRO A 111 9.45 -9.72 -11.63
N ALA A 112 8.96 -10.79 -10.99
CA ALA A 112 7.69 -11.40 -11.34
C ALA A 112 6.51 -10.48 -10.98
N ARG A 113 6.60 -9.76 -9.86
CA ARG A 113 5.62 -8.72 -9.50
C ARG A 113 5.62 -7.55 -10.47
N LEU A 114 6.79 -7.14 -10.97
CA LEU A 114 6.86 -6.11 -12.00
C LEU A 114 6.26 -6.56 -13.33
N ALA A 115 6.46 -7.81 -13.73
CA ALA A 115 5.82 -8.37 -14.92
C ALA A 115 4.30 -8.38 -14.80
N ARG A 116 3.75 -8.79 -13.64
CA ARG A 116 2.29 -8.70 -13.39
C ARG A 116 1.78 -7.25 -13.41
N LEU A 117 2.57 -6.30 -12.93
CA LEU A 117 2.22 -4.88 -13.03
C LEU A 117 2.16 -4.39 -14.49
N GLN A 118 3.03 -4.89 -15.36
CA GLN A 118 2.97 -4.57 -16.81
C GLN A 118 1.70 -5.12 -17.46
N VAL A 119 1.25 -6.32 -17.05
CA VAL A 119 -0.04 -6.88 -17.51
C VAL A 119 -1.20 -5.98 -17.08
N LEU A 120 -1.20 -5.50 -15.83
CA LEU A 120 -2.20 -4.53 -15.37
C LEU A 120 -2.14 -3.22 -16.18
N GLU A 121 -0.94 -2.66 -16.38
CA GLU A 121 -0.74 -1.43 -17.15
C GLU A 121 -1.30 -1.56 -18.57
N LYS A 122 -1.05 -2.69 -19.23
CA LYS A 122 -1.62 -3.00 -20.54
C LYS A 122 -3.15 -3.05 -20.49
N ARG A 123 -3.74 -3.85 -19.59
CA ARG A 123 -5.20 -3.96 -19.44
C ARG A 123 -5.89 -2.61 -19.19
N LEU A 124 -5.30 -1.78 -18.34
CA LEU A 124 -5.85 -0.44 -18.07
C LEU A 124 -5.71 0.49 -19.28
N THR A 125 -4.62 0.38 -20.03
CA THR A 125 -4.41 1.18 -21.25
C THR A 125 -5.39 0.75 -22.35
N ASP A 126 -5.55 -0.56 -22.54
CA ASP A 126 -6.50 -1.14 -23.49
C ASP A 126 -7.94 -0.71 -23.14
N TYR A 127 -8.29 -0.69 -21.86
CA TYR A 127 -9.58 -0.16 -21.42
C TYR A 127 -9.78 1.31 -21.79
N VAL A 128 -8.78 2.16 -21.56
CA VAL A 128 -8.87 3.59 -21.91
C VAL A 128 -9.03 3.80 -23.41
N GLN A 129 -8.44 2.94 -24.23
CA GLN A 129 -8.53 3.02 -25.69
C GLN A 129 -9.85 2.48 -26.24
N THR A 130 -10.36 1.39 -25.66
CA THR A 130 -11.46 0.61 -26.25
C THR A 130 -12.80 0.79 -25.53
N GLY A 131 -12.79 1.24 -24.27
CA GLY A 131 -13.97 1.32 -23.41
C GLY A 131 -14.47 -0.04 -22.90
N LEU A 132 -13.79 -1.15 -23.24
CA LEU A 132 -14.14 -2.50 -22.78
C LEU A 132 -13.61 -2.75 -21.37
N PRO A 133 -14.48 -2.97 -20.36
CA PRO A 133 -14.08 -3.03 -18.97
C PRO A 133 -12.94 -4.03 -18.77
N PRO A 134 -11.89 -3.65 -17.99
CA PRO A 134 -10.80 -4.55 -17.68
C PRO A 134 -11.40 -5.76 -16.96
N GLY A 135 -11.31 -6.93 -17.59
CA GLY A 135 -12.05 -8.14 -17.21
C GLY A 135 -11.95 -8.47 -15.72
N ASN A 136 -12.94 -9.21 -15.22
CA ASN A 136 -13.13 -9.51 -13.79
C ASN A 136 -12.10 -10.51 -13.19
N GLY A 137 -10.91 -10.65 -13.79
CA GLY A 137 -9.93 -11.66 -13.42
C GLY A 137 -10.47 -13.09 -13.51
N ARG A 138 -11.58 -13.30 -14.23
CA ARG A 138 -12.20 -14.61 -14.43
C ARG A 138 -12.02 -15.18 -15.84
N ASP A 139 -11.70 -14.33 -16.81
CA ASP A 139 -11.64 -14.72 -18.23
C ASP A 139 -10.22 -14.66 -18.83
N ASP A 140 -9.20 -14.40 -17.98
CA ASP A 140 -7.77 -14.51 -18.32
C ASP A 140 -7.09 -15.52 -17.37
N GLU A 141 -7.70 -16.69 -17.17
CA GLU A 141 -6.98 -17.85 -16.64
C GLU A 141 -6.19 -18.44 -17.82
N ALA A 142 -4.94 -17.99 -17.97
CA ALA A 142 -3.92 -18.66 -18.79
C ALA A 142 -3.03 -19.49 -17.85
N PRO A 143 -2.45 -20.60 -18.36
CA PRO A 143 -2.54 -21.93 -17.78
C PRO A 143 -1.83 -22.07 -16.44
N ASP A 144 -2.33 -23.00 -15.62
CA ASP A 144 -1.68 -23.56 -14.44
C ASP A 144 -0.18 -23.71 -14.66
N ALA A 145 0.58 -22.81 -14.03
CA ALA A 145 1.95 -23.09 -13.66
C ALA A 145 1.88 -23.70 -12.27
N ASP A 146 1.94 -25.03 -12.22
CA ASP A 146 2.31 -25.82 -11.06
C ASP A 146 3.38 -25.06 -10.26
N THR A 147 3.00 -24.54 -9.09
CA THR A 147 3.94 -24.02 -8.11
C THR A 147 3.48 -24.47 -6.73
N THR A 148 3.78 -25.73 -6.43
CA THR A 148 4.12 -26.16 -5.07
C THR A 148 5.26 -25.29 -4.54
N ALA A 149 4.91 -24.17 -3.91
CA ALA A 149 5.76 -23.46 -2.97
C ALA A 149 4.88 -22.76 -1.94
N ARG A 150 4.36 -23.56 -1.00
CA ARG A 150 3.75 -23.07 0.23
C ARG A 150 4.87 -22.47 1.10
N ALA A 151 5.00 -21.15 1.07
CA ALA A 151 5.60 -20.39 2.16
C ALA A 151 4.53 -19.44 2.69
N ALA A 152 3.92 -19.83 3.80
CA ALA A 152 3.09 -18.94 4.60
C ALA A 152 4.00 -17.92 5.28
N THR A 153 3.93 -16.66 4.86
CA THR A 153 4.44 -15.53 5.64
C THR A 153 3.25 -14.69 6.10
N GLY A 154 3.14 -14.54 7.41
CA GLY A 154 2.01 -13.99 8.15
C GLY A 154 1.80 -12.47 7.98
N PRO A 155 0.97 -11.86 8.86
CA PRO A 155 0.22 -10.65 8.56
C PRO A 155 0.99 -9.35 8.76
N ALA A 156 0.63 -8.34 7.97
CA ALA A 156 0.95 -6.90 8.09
C ALA A 156 2.29 -6.41 7.54
N GLU A 157 2.33 -6.08 6.25
CA GLU A 157 3.24 -5.08 5.67
C GLU A 157 2.47 -4.11 4.77
N ALA A 158 1.41 -3.56 5.35
CA ALA A 158 0.64 -2.47 4.78
C ALA A 158 0.77 -1.25 5.67
N ALA A 159 1.98 -0.77 5.77
CA ALA A 159 2.37 0.55 6.21
C ALA A 159 3.85 0.69 5.85
N GLU A 160 4.31 1.94 5.71
CA GLU A 160 5.73 2.29 5.62
C GLU A 160 6.32 2.15 4.21
N ALA A 161 6.87 3.18 3.56
CA ALA A 161 7.56 4.35 4.09
C ALA A 161 7.13 5.63 3.36
N ALA A 162 6.54 6.56 4.10
CA ALA A 162 6.59 7.98 3.79
C ALA A 162 6.94 8.68 5.10
N GLY A 163 8.21 9.02 5.26
CA GLY A 163 8.70 9.64 6.48
C GLY A 163 10.22 9.72 6.50
N GLN A 164 10.78 10.53 5.60
CA GLN A 164 12.00 11.29 5.90
C GLN A 164 12.10 12.47 4.92
N VAL A 165 11.71 13.63 5.46
CA VAL A 165 11.91 14.95 4.88
C VAL A 165 13.41 15.24 4.87
N ALA A 166 13.87 15.77 3.74
CA ALA A 166 15.24 16.19 3.49
C ALA A 166 15.71 17.26 4.48
N LEU A 167 16.98 17.15 4.89
CA LEU A 167 17.81 18.27 5.34
C LEU A 167 19.29 17.97 5.03
N GLY A 168 19.82 18.65 4.01
CA GLY A 168 21.17 19.21 3.98
C GLY A 168 22.38 18.29 3.75
N GLY A 169 23.11 18.57 2.65
CA GLY A 169 24.55 18.83 2.78
C GLY A 169 25.55 17.88 2.11
N ARG A 170 25.90 18.21 0.86
CA ARG A 170 27.27 18.29 0.27
C ARG A 170 28.16 17.03 0.20
N ALA A 171 28.69 16.82 -1.01
CA ALA A 171 29.59 15.75 -1.43
C ALA A 171 30.96 15.76 -0.73
N ALA A 172 31.51 14.56 -0.49
CA ALA A 172 32.95 14.29 -0.50
C ALA A 172 33.24 12.77 -0.59
N SER A 173 33.98 12.41 -1.65
CA SER A 173 35.13 11.49 -1.67
C SER A 173 34.95 9.98 -1.43
N ALA A 174 35.59 9.22 -2.31
CA ALA A 174 35.64 7.77 -2.35
C ALA A 174 36.69 7.15 -1.39
N ALA A 175 36.35 5.91 -0.98
CA ALA A 175 37.15 4.79 -0.42
C ALA A 175 37.47 4.78 1.09
N PRO A 176 37.64 3.59 1.73
CA PRO A 176 37.39 2.22 1.29
C PRO A 176 36.15 1.58 1.96
N ALA A 177 35.67 0.47 1.41
CA ALA A 177 34.51 -0.26 1.92
C ALA A 177 34.82 -0.94 3.26
N GLU A 178 34.40 -0.32 4.36
CA GLU A 178 34.23 -1.03 5.63
C GLU A 178 32.98 -1.93 5.57
N PRO A 179 33.06 -3.15 6.13
CA PRO A 179 32.01 -4.16 5.95
C PRO A 179 30.70 -3.67 6.57
N LEU A 180 29.64 -3.66 5.75
CA LEU A 180 28.25 -3.32 6.08
C LEU A 180 27.71 -3.99 7.36
N LEU A 181 28.35 -5.07 7.82
CA LEU A 181 28.11 -5.67 9.13
C LEU A 181 28.25 -4.65 10.28
N ASN A 182 29.31 -3.85 10.33
CA ASN A 182 29.54 -3.00 11.50
C ASN A 182 28.49 -1.88 11.65
N ARG A 183 27.83 -1.51 10.54
CA ARG A 183 26.82 -0.45 10.50
C ARG A 183 25.41 -0.90 10.91
N VAL A 184 25.12 -2.21 10.82
CA VAL A 184 23.84 -2.81 11.25
C VAL A 184 23.95 -3.43 12.64
N PHE A 185 25.09 -4.04 12.96
CA PHE A 185 25.27 -4.72 14.24
C PHE A 185 25.59 -3.76 15.40
N ALA A 186 26.24 -2.61 15.15
CA ALA A 186 26.50 -1.61 16.19
C ALA A 186 25.23 -1.03 16.83
N PRO A 187 24.20 -0.56 16.09
CA PRO A 187 22.96 -0.08 16.71
C PRO A 187 22.19 -1.23 17.38
N LEU A 188 22.24 -2.44 16.84
CA LEU A 188 21.54 -3.60 17.40
C LEU A 188 22.15 -4.06 18.74
N ALA A 189 23.48 -4.07 18.85
CA ALA A 189 24.18 -4.35 20.10
C ALA A 189 23.88 -3.29 21.18
N LEU A 190 23.75 -2.02 20.80
CA LEU A 190 23.38 -0.94 21.72
C LEU A 190 21.95 -1.11 22.23
N ILE A 191 21.01 -1.47 21.35
CA ILE A 191 19.61 -1.76 21.74
C ILE A 191 19.54 -2.95 22.70
N LEU A 192 20.24 -4.05 22.39
CA LEU A 192 20.27 -5.23 23.27
C LEU A 192 20.94 -4.94 24.62
N SER A 193 22.01 -4.14 24.63
CA SER A 193 22.66 -3.68 25.86
C SER A 193 21.70 -2.86 26.73
N MET A 194 21.00 -1.88 26.14
CA MET A 194 19.97 -1.07 26.82
C MET A 194 18.83 -1.93 27.37
N LEU A 195 18.31 -2.88 26.58
CA LEU A 195 17.27 -3.81 27.01
C LEU A 195 17.73 -4.67 28.19
N SER A 196 18.96 -5.19 28.16
CA SER A 196 19.52 -5.97 29.26
C SER A 196 19.62 -5.14 30.55
N LEU A 197 20.04 -3.88 30.45
CA LEU A 197 20.18 -2.97 31.58
C LEU A 197 18.83 -2.64 32.22
N VAL A 198 17.81 -2.38 31.39
CA VAL A 198 16.44 -2.09 31.86
C VAL A 198 15.83 -3.32 32.52
N LEU A 199 15.95 -4.50 31.91
CA LEU A 199 15.43 -5.74 32.49
C LEU A 199 16.13 -6.05 33.82
N PHE A 200 17.44 -5.87 33.90
CA PHE A 200 18.19 -6.03 35.14
C PHE A 200 17.73 -5.06 36.23
N ALA A 201 17.49 -3.78 35.88
CA ALA A 201 17.00 -2.77 36.81
C ALA A 201 15.58 -3.10 37.32
N VAL A 202 14.68 -3.56 36.45
CA VAL A 202 13.32 -3.97 36.82
C VAL A 202 13.35 -5.21 37.72
N LEU A 203 14.17 -6.22 37.38
CA LEU A 203 14.32 -7.42 38.19
C LEU A 203 14.86 -7.06 39.58
N ARG A 204 15.89 -6.22 39.66
CA ARG A 204 16.47 -5.74 40.92
C ARG A 204 15.47 -4.93 41.74
N ALA A 205 14.67 -4.08 41.09
CA ALA A 205 13.63 -3.32 41.76
C ALA A 205 12.49 -4.22 42.29
N SER A 206 12.10 -5.25 41.53
CA SER A 206 11.08 -6.22 41.95
C SER A 206 11.53 -7.01 43.17
N MET A 207 12.74 -7.58 43.15
CA MET A 207 13.34 -8.28 44.30
C MET A 207 13.47 -7.36 45.52
N GLY A 208 13.85 -6.10 45.31
CA GLY A 208 13.91 -5.11 46.38
C GLY A 208 12.54 -4.71 46.95
N ARG A 209 11.44 -4.87 46.21
CA ARG A 209 10.07 -4.68 46.71
C ARG A 209 9.61 -5.88 47.52
N GLU A 210 9.84 -7.08 47.01
CA GLU A 210 9.54 -8.35 47.70
C GLU A 210 10.26 -8.44 49.04
N LEU A 211 11.56 -8.16 49.08
CA LEU A 211 12.33 -8.15 50.34
C LEU A 211 11.84 -7.10 51.34
N ARG A 212 11.35 -5.95 50.86
CA ARG A 212 10.77 -4.92 51.72
C ARG A 212 9.39 -5.32 52.24
N GLN A 213 8.59 -6.01 51.44
CA GLN A 213 7.31 -6.56 51.86
C GLN A 213 7.49 -7.66 52.90
N LEU A 214 8.41 -8.61 52.67
CA LEU A 214 8.75 -9.66 53.62
C LEU A 214 9.29 -9.10 54.94
N ARG A 215 10.15 -8.08 54.93
CA ARG A 215 10.61 -7.41 56.16
C ARG A 215 9.48 -6.72 56.92
N ARG A 216 8.54 -6.08 56.23
CA ARG A 216 7.37 -5.45 56.88
C ARG A 216 6.47 -6.49 57.54
N LEU A 217 6.25 -7.62 56.86
CA LEU A 217 5.48 -8.73 57.42
C LEU A 217 6.19 -9.36 58.62
N ALA A 218 7.50 -9.55 58.56
CA ALA A 218 8.29 -10.07 59.68
C ALA A 218 8.32 -9.11 60.89
N SER A 219 8.31 -7.79 60.68
CA SER A 219 8.23 -6.80 61.77
C SER A 219 6.85 -6.66 62.41
N LEU A 220 5.81 -7.28 61.84
CA LEU A 220 4.44 -7.28 62.34
C LEU A 220 4.06 -8.60 63.02
N ALA A 221 4.97 -9.58 63.05
CA ALA A 221 4.80 -10.81 63.83
C ALA A 221 5.21 -10.55 65.29
N PRO A 222 4.32 -10.77 66.28
CA PRO A 222 4.58 -10.56 67.71
C PRO A 222 5.53 -11.60 68.32
#